data_AF-A0A7X0W5R1-F1
#
_entry.id   AF-A0A7X0W5R1-F1
#
_cell.length_a   1.000
_cell.length_b   1.000
_cell.length_c   1.000
_cell.angle_alpha   90.00
_cell.angle_beta   90.00
_cell.angle_gamma   90.00
#
_symmetry.space_group_name_H-M   'P 1'
#
loop_
_entity.id
_entity.type
_entity.pdbx_description
1 polymer ?
#
loop_
_entity_poly.entity_id
_entity_poly.type
_entity_poly.pdbx_seq_one_letter_code
_entity_poly.pdbx_strand_id
1 'polypeptide(L)'
;MIDKQIKNILKSYKKQQIFKIEDFLLSEIDEDNLQETIDFVVSDDASKKVNFNDELYVGNEYEGVLLEGNQYLLSSIEGKVMIIDILSETHGVNIKDTRVQFDEENFIKLITNKKETLNWIKNYKMDK
;
A
#
# COMPACT_ATOMS: atom_id res chain seq x y z
N MET A 1 14.36 -7.00 16.81
CA MET A 1 13.01 -6.55 17.24
C MET A 1 12.31 -5.98 16.03
N ILE A 2 11.29 -6.68 15.53
CA ILE A 2 10.46 -6.29 14.39
C ILE A 2 9.87 -4.89 14.60
N ASP A 3 9.45 -4.57 15.82
CA ASP A 3 8.95 -3.24 16.22
C ASP A 3 9.89 -2.08 15.91
N LYS A 4 11.21 -2.28 16.06
CA LYS A 4 12.19 -1.23 15.76
C LYS A 4 12.30 -0.98 14.26
N GLN A 5 12.15 -2.03 13.44
CA GLN A 5 12.18 -1.91 11.99
C GLN A 5 10.91 -1.21 11.49
N ILE A 6 9.73 -1.65 11.92
CA ILE A 6 8.44 -1.02 11.58
C ILE A 6 8.46 0.46 11.96
N LYS A 7 8.90 0.78 13.18
CA LYS A 7 9.05 2.16 13.65
C LYS A 7 9.97 3.00 12.77
N ASN A 8 11.09 2.43 12.31
CA ASN A 8 12.03 3.15 11.45
C ASN A 8 11.44 3.41 10.07
N ILE A 9 10.73 2.43 9.50
CA ILE A 9 10.02 2.58 8.23
C ILE A 9 8.96 3.68 8.37
N LEU A 10 8.04 3.56 9.32
CA LEU A 10 6.91 4.50 9.44
C LEU A 10 7.34 5.93 9.78
N LYS A 11 8.49 6.11 10.44
CA LYS A 11 9.03 7.45 10.76
C LYS A 11 9.54 8.23 9.55
N SER A 12 9.80 7.59 8.41
CA SER A 12 10.19 8.32 7.19
C SER A 12 8.99 9.01 6.51
N TYR A 13 7.77 8.66 6.92
CA TYR A 13 6.52 9.15 6.33
C TYR A 13 5.92 10.33 7.11
N LYS A 14 5.17 11.17 6.39
CA LYS A 14 4.39 12.26 6.99
C LYS A 14 3.17 11.72 7.73
N LYS A 15 2.62 12.49 8.68
CA LYS A 15 1.41 12.11 9.46
C LYS A 15 0.26 11.65 8.56
N GLN A 16 -0.05 12.41 7.51
CA GLN A 16 -1.12 12.06 6.55
C GLN A 16 -0.86 10.73 5.83
N GLN A 17 0.39 10.49 5.42
CA GLN A 17 0.79 9.26 4.75
C GLN A 17 0.70 8.06 5.70
N ILE A 18 1.09 8.22 6.97
CA ILE A 18 0.94 7.17 8.00
C ILE A 18 -0.54 6.80 8.17
N PHE A 19 -1.44 7.77 8.16
CA PHE A 19 -2.88 7.51 8.26
C PHE A 19 -3.43 6.83 7.00
N LYS A 20 -2.88 7.14 5.82
CA LYS A 20 -3.23 6.43 4.59
C LYS A 20 -2.70 5.01 4.54
N ILE A 21 -1.51 4.75 5.10
CA ILE A 21 -0.99 3.40 5.29
C ILE A 21 -1.93 2.59 6.18
N GLU A 22 -2.39 3.16 7.30
CA GLU A 22 -3.33 2.49 8.20
C GLU A 22 -4.67 2.20 7.53
N ASP A 23 -5.24 3.19 6.83
CA ASP A 23 -6.50 3.07 6.10
C ASP A 23 -6.42 1.93 5.08
N PHE A 24 -5.38 1.90 4.26
CA PHE A 24 -5.08 0.82 3.31
C PHE A 24 -4.95 -0.55 3.99
N LEU A 25 -4.17 -0.65 5.07
CA LEU A 25 -3.99 -1.92 5.78
C LEU A 25 -5.29 -2.45 6.40
N LEU A 26 -6.19 -1.57 6.81
CA LEU A 26 -7.48 -1.95 7.39
C LEU A 26 -8.50 -2.35 6.32
N SER A 27 -8.50 -1.67 5.18
CA SER A 27 -9.51 -1.84 4.12
C SER A 27 -9.15 -2.94 3.12
N GLU A 28 -7.88 -3.07 2.75
CA GLU A 28 -7.51 -3.85 1.56
C GLU A 28 -6.59 -5.04 1.84
N ILE A 29 -6.01 -5.15 3.03
CA ILE A 29 -5.09 -6.28 3.36
C ILE A 29 -5.75 -7.16 4.40
N ASP A 30 -5.96 -8.43 4.13
CA ASP A 30 -6.39 -9.43 5.11
C ASP A 30 -5.58 -10.72 4.98
N GLU A 31 -5.94 -11.76 5.73
CA GLU A 31 -5.20 -13.03 5.70
C GLU A 31 -5.40 -13.80 4.37
N ASP A 32 -6.50 -13.54 3.67
CA ASP A 32 -6.89 -14.25 2.45
C ASP A 32 -6.18 -13.66 1.21
N ASN A 33 -5.98 -12.35 1.17
CA ASN A 33 -5.37 -11.65 0.03
C ASN A 33 -3.88 -11.23 0.22
N LEU A 34 -3.30 -11.47 1.41
CA LEU A 34 -1.93 -11.05 1.73
C LEU A 34 -0.90 -11.65 0.77
N GLN A 35 -0.98 -12.96 0.50
CA GLN A 35 0.01 -13.63 -0.34
C GLN A 35 -0.10 -13.15 -1.78
N GLU A 36 -1.32 -13.00 -2.29
CA GLU A 36 -1.58 -12.47 -3.63
C GLU A 36 -1.05 -11.04 -3.80
N THR A 37 -1.24 -10.19 -2.79
CA THR A 37 -0.67 -8.83 -2.77
C THR A 37 0.85 -8.85 -2.83
N ILE A 38 1.50 -9.75 -2.08
CA ILE A 38 2.96 -9.92 -2.10
C ILE A 38 3.41 -10.40 -3.48
N ASP A 39 2.74 -11.41 -4.02
CA ASP A 39 3.06 -12.01 -5.32
C ASP A 39 2.94 -10.98 -6.44
N PHE A 40 1.91 -10.13 -6.42
CA PHE A 40 1.79 -9.00 -7.34
C PHE A 40 2.97 -8.04 -7.20
N VAL A 41 3.32 -7.66 -5.98
CA VAL A 41 4.36 -6.66 -5.72
C VAL A 41 5.73 -7.13 -6.21
N VAL A 42 6.11 -8.39 -5.95
CA VAL A 42 7.42 -8.96 -6.31
C VAL A 42 7.52 -9.43 -7.76
N SER A 43 6.39 -9.55 -8.47
CA SER A 43 6.36 -9.97 -9.87
C SER A 43 6.98 -8.90 -10.76
N ASP A 44 7.76 -9.33 -11.76
CA ASP A 44 8.21 -8.44 -12.81
C ASP A 44 7.05 -8.03 -13.74
N ASP A 45 7.24 -6.96 -14.51
CA ASP A 45 6.17 -6.38 -15.35
C ASP A 45 5.65 -7.37 -16.40
N ALA A 46 6.49 -8.28 -16.87
CA ALA A 46 6.10 -9.32 -17.82
C ALA A 46 5.19 -10.36 -17.14
N SER A 47 5.53 -10.80 -15.92
CA SER A 47 4.77 -11.75 -15.13
C SER A 47 3.46 -11.15 -14.64
N LYS A 48 3.44 -9.86 -14.29
CA LYS A 48 2.23 -9.13 -13.92
C LYS A 48 1.18 -9.19 -15.02
N LYS A 49 1.58 -8.92 -16.26
CA LYS A 49 0.69 -8.95 -17.45
C LYS A 49 0.15 -10.32 -17.79
N VAL A 50 0.76 -11.40 -17.30
CA VAL A 50 0.29 -12.77 -17.53
C VAL A 50 -0.61 -13.23 -16.38
N ASN A 51 -0.20 -12.98 -15.13
CA ASN A 51 -0.84 -13.54 -13.94
C ASN A 51 -1.97 -12.68 -13.39
N PHE A 52 -1.95 -11.36 -13.64
CA PHE A 52 -2.93 -10.40 -13.11
C PHE A 52 -3.64 -9.64 -14.24
N ASN A 53 -3.65 -10.19 -15.46
CA ASN A 53 -4.22 -9.52 -16.64
C ASN A 53 -5.67 -9.09 -16.46
N ASP A 54 -6.46 -9.90 -15.73
CA ASP A 54 -7.89 -9.64 -15.51
C ASP A 54 -8.12 -8.51 -14.47
N GLU A 55 -7.11 -8.19 -13.67
CA GLU A 55 -7.16 -7.22 -12.56
C GLU A 55 -6.32 -5.96 -12.81
N LEU A 56 -5.47 -6.01 -13.84
CA LEU A 56 -4.63 -4.90 -14.27
C LEU A 56 -5.49 -3.78 -14.84
N TYR A 57 -5.63 -2.72 -14.06
CA TYR A 57 -6.14 -1.45 -14.52
C TYR A 57 -5.06 -0.70 -15.29
N VAL A 58 -5.26 -0.53 -16.59
CA VAL A 58 -4.46 0.33 -17.46
C VAL A 58 -5.32 1.52 -17.87
N GLY A 59 -5.34 2.54 -17.03
CA GLY A 59 -6.01 3.81 -17.32
C GLY A 59 -5.04 4.83 -17.92
N ASN A 60 -5.58 5.96 -18.39
CA ASN A 60 -4.74 7.06 -18.91
C ASN A 60 -3.79 7.66 -17.85
N GLU A 61 -4.07 7.46 -16.56
CA GLU A 61 -3.35 8.09 -15.44
C GLU A 61 -2.65 7.09 -14.50
N TYR A 62 -2.98 5.80 -14.57
CA TYR A 62 -2.53 4.79 -13.60
C TYR A 62 -2.35 3.41 -14.24
N GLU A 63 -1.32 2.69 -13.82
CA GLU A 63 -1.11 1.26 -14.10
C GLU A 63 -0.96 0.53 -12.75
N GLY A 64 -1.77 -0.51 -12.52
CA GLY A 64 -1.72 -1.30 -11.29
C GLY A 64 -2.95 -2.19 -11.13
N VAL A 65 -3.10 -2.81 -9.96
CA VAL A 65 -4.24 -3.68 -9.63
C VAL A 65 -5.20 -2.95 -8.71
N LEU A 66 -6.49 -3.01 -9.04
CA LEU A 66 -7.57 -2.59 -8.15
C LEU A 66 -7.79 -3.67 -7.10
N LEU A 67 -7.76 -3.29 -5.83
CA LEU A 67 -8.05 -4.21 -4.74
C LEU A 67 -9.56 -4.32 -4.50
N GLU A 68 -10.00 -5.35 -3.79
CA GLU A 68 -11.42 -5.74 -3.67
C GLU A 68 -12.35 -4.59 -3.22
N GLY A 69 -11.85 -3.60 -2.48
CA GLY A 69 -12.61 -2.42 -2.06
C GLY A 69 -12.84 -1.37 -3.17
N ASN A 70 -12.11 -1.45 -4.29
CA ASN A 70 -12.00 -0.42 -5.34
C ASN A 70 -11.64 0.98 -4.81
N GLN A 71 -11.20 1.09 -3.56
CA GLN A 71 -10.76 2.35 -2.96
C GLN A 71 -9.31 2.63 -3.33
N TYR A 72 -8.49 1.58 -3.34
CA TYR A 72 -7.08 1.68 -3.62
C TYR A 72 -6.68 0.97 -4.90
N LEU A 73 -5.76 1.61 -5.62
CA LEU A 73 -4.97 0.99 -6.68
C LEU A 73 -3.56 0.75 -6.16
N LEU A 74 -3.06 -0.48 -6.36
CA LEU A 74 -1.71 -0.88 -6.02
C LEU A 74 -0.86 -0.94 -7.30
N SER A 75 0.14 -0.09 -7.38
CA SER A 75 1.12 -0.05 -8.46
C SER A 75 2.45 -0.59 -7.95
N SER A 76 3.12 -1.45 -8.72
CA SER A 76 4.49 -1.89 -8.46
C SER A 76 5.31 -1.81 -9.75
N ILE A 77 6.36 -0.98 -9.77
CA ILE A 77 7.26 -0.77 -10.92
C ILE A 77 8.69 -0.60 -10.39
N GLU A 78 9.66 -1.30 -10.98
CA GLU A 78 11.09 -1.18 -10.66
C GLU A 78 11.43 -1.26 -9.14
N GLY A 79 10.77 -2.17 -8.41
CA GLY A 79 10.99 -2.35 -6.96
C GLY A 79 10.44 -1.21 -6.09
N LYS A 80 9.60 -0.35 -6.66
CA LYS A 80 8.82 0.66 -5.94
C LYS A 80 7.36 0.27 -5.94
N VAL A 81 6.74 0.38 -4.77
CA VAL A 81 5.31 0.15 -4.59
C VAL A 81 4.63 1.48 -4.33
N MET A 82 3.46 1.71 -4.92
CA MET A 82 2.66 2.89 -4.71
C MET A 82 1.21 2.47 -4.46
N ILE A 83 0.67 2.89 -3.33
CA ILE A 83 -0.77 2.85 -3.09
C ILE A 83 -1.37 4.19 -3.50
N ILE A 84 -2.51 4.14 -4.18
CA ILE A 84 -3.23 5.30 -4.69
C ILE A 84 -4.67 5.22 -4.21
N ASP A 85 -5.09 6.15 -3.37
CA ASP A 85 -6.50 6.29 -2.99
C ASP A 85 -7.28 6.96 -4.14
N ILE A 86 -7.77 6.13 -5.05
CA ILE A 86 -8.42 6.58 -6.29
C ILE A 86 -9.78 7.22 -6.01
N LEU A 87 -10.48 6.81 -4.95
CA LEU A 87 -11.74 7.43 -4.56
C LEU A 87 -11.50 8.86 -4.09
N SER A 88 -10.52 9.11 -3.23
CA SER A 88 -10.20 10.46 -2.78
C SER A 88 -9.72 11.36 -3.92
N GLU A 89 -8.91 10.86 -4.85
CA GLU A 89 -8.49 11.63 -6.04
C GLU A 89 -9.67 12.00 -6.92
N THR A 90 -10.61 11.06 -7.13
CA THR A 90 -11.84 11.31 -7.91
C THR A 90 -12.71 12.41 -7.27
N HIS A 91 -12.67 12.56 -5.94
CA HIS A 91 -13.38 13.61 -5.21
C HIS A 91 -12.58 14.92 -5.06
N GLY A 92 -11.43 15.04 -5.74
CA GLY A 92 -10.65 16.29 -5.82
C GLY A 92 -9.63 16.48 -4.69
N VAL A 93 -9.30 15.44 -3.93
CA VAL A 93 -8.20 15.49 -2.94
C VAL A 93 -6.86 15.54 -3.68
N ASN A 94 -5.89 16.27 -3.14
CA ASN A 94 -4.59 16.45 -3.78
C ASN A 94 -3.80 15.13 -3.83
N ILE A 95 -3.15 14.86 -4.96
CA ILE A 95 -2.29 13.67 -5.19
C ILE A 95 -1.22 13.45 -4.11
N LYS A 96 -0.74 14.53 -3.47
CA LYS A 96 0.28 14.47 -2.42
C LYS A 96 -0.24 13.85 -1.11
N ASP A 97 -1.56 13.84 -0.94
CA ASP A 97 -2.26 13.39 0.26
C ASP A 97 -3.01 12.06 0.05
N THR A 98 -3.11 11.59 -1.20
CA THR A 98 -3.79 10.35 -1.60
C THR A 98 -2.83 9.23 -2.01
N ARG A 99 -1.58 9.57 -2.36
CA ARG A 99 -0.56 8.60 -2.80
C ARG A 99 0.52 8.40 -1.74
N VAL A 100 0.92 7.14 -1.54
CA VAL A 100 2.07 6.79 -0.70
C VAL A 100 2.96 5.82 -1.45
N GLN A 101 4.25 6.17 -1.54
CA GLN A 101 5.27 5.36 -2.21
C GLN A 101 6.17 4.66 -1.20
N PHE A 102 6.55 3.43 -1.50
CA PHE A 102 7.37 2.57 -0.67
C PHE A 102 8.51 1.97 -1.49
N ASP A 103 9.59 1.62 -0.81
CA ASP A 103 10.45 0.54 -1.30
C ASP A 103 9.68 -0.79 -1.14
N GLU A 104 9.85 -1.70 -2.09
CA GLU A 104 9.23 -3.02 -2.09
C GLU A 104 9.41 -3.76 -0.75
N GLU A 105 10.65 -3.88 -0.29
CA GLU A 105 10.97 -4.57 0.97
C GLU A 105 10.24 -3.93 2.16
N ASN A 106 10.18 -2.60 2.20
CA ASN A 106 9.50 -1.87 3.26
C ASN A 106 7.99 -2.10 3.21
N PHE A 107 7.39 -2.10 2.02
CA PHE A 107 5.96 -2.38 1.85
C PHE A 107 5.60 -3.79 2.32
N ILE A 108 6.32 -4.80 1.81
CA ILE A 108 6.12 -6.21 2.20
C ILE A 108 6.25 -6.35 3.71
N LYS A 109 7.27 -5.73 4.31
CA LYS A 109 7.46 -5.75 5.76
C LYS A 109 6.26 -5.20 6.53
N LEU A 110 5.67 -4.10 6.08
CA LEU A 110 4.51 -3.49 6.73
C LEU A 110 3.26 -4.38 6.65
N ILE A 111 2.96 -4.92 5.46
CA ILE A 111 1.75 -5.75 5.24
C ILE A 111 1.85 -7.12 5.93
N THR A 112 3.02 -7.77 5.90
CA THR A 112 3.22 -9.06 6.59
C THR A 112 3.16 -8.92 8.11
N ASN A 113 3.50 -7.74 8.64
CA ASN A 113 3.41 -7.43 10.07
C ASN A 113 2.24 -6.47 10.35
N LYS A 114 1.09 -6.67 9.67
CA LYS A 114 -0.08 -5.80 9.75
C LYS A 114 -0.47 -5.47 11.19
N LYS A 115 -0.52 -6.46 12.09
CA LYS A 115 -0.94 -6.28 13.49
C LYS A 115 0.00 -5.34 14.25
N GLU A 116 1.31 -5.55 14.14
CA GLU A 116 2.34 -4.73 14.77
C GLU A 116 2.37 -3.32 14.17
N THR A 117 2.23 -3.21 12.85
CA THR A 117 2.14 -1.94 12.12
C THR A 117 0.96 -1.11 12.62
N LEU A 118 -0.25 -1.69 12.65
CA LEU A 118 -1.45 -1.02 13.13
C LEU A 118 -1.35 -0.63 14.61
N ASN A 119 -0.79 -1.51 15.45
CA ASN A 119 -0.59 -1.20 16.87
C ASN A 119 0.38 -0.02 17.07
N TRP A 120 1.45 0.05 16.28
CA TRP A 120 2.36 1.19 16.32
C TRP A 120 1.65 2.49 15.94
N ILE A 121 0.86 2.48 14.86
CA ILE A 121 0.14 3.66 14.38
C ILE A 121 -0.90 4.13 15.40
N LYS A 122 -1.61 3.19 16.03
CA LYS A 122 -2.55 3.48 17.12
C LYS A 122 -1.86 4.23 18.26
N ASN A 123 -0.70 3.74 18.72
CA ASN A 123 0.07 4.42 19.77
C ASN A 123 0.57 5.79 19.32
N TYR A 124 1.05 5.91 18.07
CA TYR A 124 1.47 7.18 17.49
C TYR A 124 0.35 8.23 17.46
N LYS A 125 -0.91 7.83 17.28
CA LYS A 125 -2.09 8.71 17.37
C LYS A 125 -2.42 9.14 18.80
N MET A 126 -2.17 8.28 19.79
CA MET A 126 -2.43 8.61 21.20
C MET A 126 -1.42 9.60 21.77
N ASP A 127 -0.18 9.55 21.27
CA ASP A 127 0.93 10.39 21.74
C ASP A 127 0.98 11.80 21.09
N LYS A 128 0.15 12.08 20.07
CA LYS A 128 0.20 13.31 19.26
C LYS A 128 -1.15 13.92 18.92
#